data_AF-A0A7U9NJL6-F1
#
_entry.id   AF-A0A7U9NJL6-F1
#
_cell.length_a   1.000
_cell.length_b   1.000
_cell.length_c   1.000
_cell.angle_alpha   90.00
_cell.angle_beta   90.00
_cell.angle_gamma   90.00
#
_symmetry.space_group_name_H-M   'P 1'
#
loop_
_entity.id
_entity.type
_entity.pdbx_description
1 polymer ?
#
loop_
_entity_poly.entity_id
_entity_poly.type
_entity_poly.pdbx_seq_one_letter_code
_entity_poly.pdbx_strand_id
1 'polypeptide(L)'
;MAWCPKCKNEYREGITHCPDCDIDLVEELLPEQEEDFEIPEDFEFPEDFDPAAILDEPKEKPAYVKAYKSPEERYADMRSSAWTFVSVGGIGLVIMILALTGVLTFPFHDFALIVMLLLFAGFFAGGMVSFQSAKKLKLLAASEHAFIEKVTDWYHSEGIRAEAVTALDVSLPEELFYLRRYEAVSELIREHFPDIQEDLLNKLASDFCEEA
;
A
#
# COMPACT_ATOMS: atom_id res chain seq x y z
N MET A 1 3.16 42.24 11.83
CA MET A 1 3.28 40.76 11.88
C MET A 1 4.68 40.45 12.40
N ALA A 2 4.85 39.44 13.25
CA ALA A 2 6.13 39.13 13.88
C ALA A 2 6.78 37.92 13.19
N TRP A 3 8.08 37.98 12.96
CA TRP A 3 8.83 36.98 12.19
C TRP A 3 9.97 36.42 13.02
N CYS A 4 10.26 35.12 12.87
CA CYS A 4 11.46 34.56 13.48
C CYS A 4 12.68 34.81 12.58
N PRO A 5 13.75 35.47 13.05
CA PRO A 5 14.94 35.75 12.24
C PRO A 5 15.74 34.50 11.85
N LYS A 6 15.51 33.37 12.53
CA LYS A 6 16.23 32.12 12.30
C LYS A 6 15.52 31.18 11.34
N CYS A 7 14.23 30.90 11.55
CA CYS A 7 13.46 29.98 10.70
C CYS A 7 12.60 30.68 9.65
N LYS A 8 12.55 32.02 9.63
CA LYS A 8 11.79 32.85 8.67
C LYS A 8 10.26 32.61 8.71
N ASN A 9 9.75 32.01 9.78
CA ASN A 9 8.32 31.74 9.95
C ASN A 9 7.55 32.98 10.45
N GLU A 10 6.32 33.15 9.96
CA GLU A 10 5.43 34.26 10.32
C GLU A 10 4.53 33.90 11.51
N TYR A 11 4.36 34.83 12.44
CA TYR A 11 3.55 34.69 13.64
C TYR A 11 2.45 35.76 13.72
N ARG A 12 1.30 35.36 14.27
CA ARG A 12 0.17 36.25 14.51
C ARG A 12 0.49 37.29 15.60
N GLU A 13 -0.21 38.42 15.54
CA GLU A 13 -0.05 39.53 16.48
C GLU A 13 -0.27 39.08 17.94
N GLY A 14 0.64 39.48 18.83
CA GLY A 14 0.63 39.13 20.26
C GLY A 14 1.60 38.00 20.65
N ILE A 15 2.21 37.30 19.68
CA ILE A 15 3.30 36.35 19.93
C ILE A 15 4.62 37.11 19.81
N THR A 16 5.45 37.10 20.86
CA THR A 16 6.72 37.83 20.90
C THR A 16 7.95 36.92 20.84
N HIS A 17 7.77 35.61 20.94
CA HIS A 17 8.85 34.64 21.08
C HIS A 17 8.59 33.35 20.26
N CYS A 18 9.61 32.87 19.55
CA CYS A 18 9.52 31.67 18.71
C CYS A 18 9.69 30.40 19.55
N PRO A 19 8.71 29.47 19.59
CA PRO A 19 8.83 28.24 20.39
C PRO A 19 9.83 27.22 19.82
N ASP A 20 10.12 27.28 18.52
CA ASP A 20 11.01 26.31 17.85
C ASP A 20 12.48 26.76 17.87
N CYS A 21 12.71 28.07 17.83
CA CYS A 21 14.06 28.65 17.76
C CYS A 21 14.51 29.30 19.08
N ASP A 22 13.61 29.47 20.05
CA ASP A 22 13.85 30.10 21.37
C ASP A 22 14.47 31.51 21.26
N ILE A 23 13.97 32.30 20.30
CA ILE A 23 14.46 33.65 19.99
C ILE A 23 13.26 34.60 19.84
N ASP A 24 13.46 35.86 20.21
CA ASP A 24 12.48 36.91 20.07
C ASP A 24 12.17 37.24 18.60
N LEU A 25 10.89 37.46 18.33
CA LEU A 25 10.41 37.73 16.99
C LEU A 25 10.65 39.19 16.61
N VAL A 26 11.03 39.43 15.36
CA VAL A 26 11.27 40.75 14.78
C VAL A 26 10.10 41.18 13.90
N GLU A 27 9.83 42.48 13.81
CA GLU A 27 8.71 42.98 12.99
C GLU A 27 9.00 42.89 11.48
N GLU A 28 10.27 42.94 11.09
CA GLU A 28 10.72 42.87 9.70
C GLU A 28 12.04 42.08 9.63
N LEU A 29 12.16 41.18 8.66
CA LEU A 29 13.40 40.46 8.39
C LEU A 29 14.33 41.39 7.61
N LEU A 30 15.56 41.58 8.11
CA LEU A 30 16.59 42.28 7.34
C LEU A 30 16.89 41.47 6.07
N PRO A 31 17.04 42.10 4.90
CA PRO A 31 17.50 41.40 3.71
C PRO A 31 18.88 40.82 3.99
N GLU A 32 19.06 39.51 3.73
CA GLU A 32 20.37 38.89 3.71
C GLU A 32 21.23 39.65 2.69
N GLN A 33 22.46 40.00 3.05
CA GLN A 33 23.43 40.45 2.06
C GLN A 33 23.58 39.29 1.08
N GLU A 34 23.23 39.53 -0.18
CA GLU A 34 23.58 38.64 -1.29
C GLU A 34 25.11 38.52 -1.25
N GLU A 35 25.62 37.44 -0.65
CA GLU A 35 26.99 37.02 -0.93
C GLU A 35 26.97 36.63 -2.40
N ASP A 36 27.39 37.55 -3.25
CA ASP A 36 27.62 37.32 -4.67
C ASP A 36 28.51 36.07 -4.78
N PHE A 37 27.90 34.95 -5.12
CA PHE A 37 28.63 33.76 -5.53
C PHE A 37 29.21 34.09 -6.90
N GLU A 38 30.42 34.65 -6.92
CA GLU A 38 31.17 34.92 -8.15
C GLU A 38 31.43 33.57 -8.85
N ILE A 39 30.60 33.26 -9.85
CA ILE A 39 30.87 32.17 -10.78
C ILE A 39 32.15 32.56 -11.51
N PRO A 40 33.24 31.77 -11.42
CA PRO A 40 34.48 32.08 -12.14
C PRO A 40 34.17 32.27 -13.63
N GLU A 41 34.60 33.40 -14.23
CA GLU A 41 34.37 33.71 -15.65
C GLU A 41 34.92 32.64 -16.60
N ASP A 42 35.78 31.76 -16.09
CA ASP A 42 36.50 30.72 -16.83
C ASP A 42 35.83 29.34 -16.75
N PHE A 43 34.61 29.23 -16.21
CA PHE A 43 33.87 27.97 -16.22
C PHE A 43 33.31 27.67 -17.62
N GLU A 44 34.16 27.06 -18.45
CA GLU A 44 33.73 26.48 -19.72
C GLU A 44 33.01 25.15 -19.47
N PHE A 45 31.71 25.11 -19.76
CA PHE A 45 30.99 23.85 -19.87
C PHE A 45 31.66 23.01 -20.97
N PRO A 46 32.03 21.73 -20.71
CA PRO A 46 32.59 20.86 -21.74
C PRO A 46 31.66 20.82 -22.95
N GLU A 47 32.19 21.14 -24.15
CA GLU A 47 31.40 21.17 -25.40
C GLU A 47 30.82 19.80 -25.78
N ASP A 48 31.35 18.75 -25.16
CA ASP A 48 31.03 17.34 -25.32
C ASP A 48 30.18 16.78 -24.16
N PHE A 49 29.53 17.65 -23.37
CA PHE A 49 28.43 17.24 -22.52
C PHE A 49 27.24 16.79 -23.41
N ASP A 50 27.10 15.47 -23.59
CA ASP A 50 25.97 14.86 -24.27
C ASP A 50 24.94 14.35 -23.25
N PRO A 51 23.83 15.08 -23.01
CA PRO A 51 22.77 14.62 -22.13
C PRO A 51 22.12 13.32 -22.63
N ALA A 52 22.19 13.04 -23.95
CA ALA A 52 21.62 11.82 -24.52
C ALA A 52 22.38 10.57 -24.07
N ALA A 53 23.70 10.66 -23.89
CA ALA A 53 24.52 9.55 -23.39
C ALA A 53 24.12 9.09 -21.97
N ILE A 54 23.59 10.00 -21.14
CA ILE A 54 23.08 9.70 -19.79
C ILE A 54 21.63 9.16 -19.84
N LEU A 55 20.87 9.57 -20.86
CA LEU A 55 19.47 9.15 -21.05
C LEU A 55 19.33 7.80 -21.78
N ASP A 56 20.36 7.40 -22.52
CA ASP A 56 20.46 6.15 -23.28
C ASP A 56 21.01 4.97 -22.45
N GLU A 57 21.44 5.21 -21.20
CA GLU A 57 21.57 4.09 -20.26
C GLU A 57 20.21 3.37 -20.19
N PRO A 58 20.16 2.03 -20.35
CA PRO A 58 18.93 1.30 -20.17
C PRO A 58 18.52 1.49 -18.72
N LYS A 59 17.59 2.44 -18.49
CA LYS A 59 16.84 2.53 -17.25
C LYS A 59 16.13 1.19 -17.12
N GLU A 60 16.75 0.24 -16.43
CA GLU A 60 16.07 -0.89 -15.84
C GLU A 60 14.95 -0.27 -15.03
N LYS A 61 13.74 -0.33 -15.58
CA LYS A 61 12.56 0.16 -14.89
C LYS A 61 12.58 -0.60 -13.56
N PRO A 62 12.62 0.10 -12.42
CA PRO A 62 12.66 -0.59 -11.14
C PRO A 62 11.50 -1.57 -11.16
N ALA A 63 11.79 -2.86 -10.95
CA ALA A 63 10.79 -3.90 -10.99
C ALA A 63 9.67 -3.47 -10.04
N TYR A 64 8.50 -3.18 -10.58
CA TYR A 64 7.35 -2.80 -9.78
C TYR A 64 6.98 -4.00 -8.92
N VAL A 65 7.42 -4.00 -7.67
CA VAL A 65 7.06 -5.02 -6.70
C VAL A 65 5.62 -4.75 -6.31
N LYS A 66 4.71 -5.58 -6.80
CA LYS A 66 3.31 -5.50 -6.41
C LYS A 66 3.24 -5.89 -4.94
N ALA A 67 2.70 -4.99 -4.11
CA ALA A 67 2.45 -5.29 -2.70
C ALA A 67 1.64 -6.60 -2.61
N TYR A 68 2.20 -7.58 -1.90
CA TYR A 68 1.53 -8.87 -1.70
C TYR A 68 0.20 -8.61 -0.99
N LYS A 69 -0.89 -9.04 -1.63
CA LYS A 69 -2.23 -8.98 -1.04
C LYS A 69 -2.69 -10.40 -0.79
N SER A 70 -2.89 -10.73 0.48
CA SER A 70 -3.33 -12.07 0.86
C SER A 70 -4.69 -12.38 0.22
N PRO A 71 -4.96 -13.65 -0.15
CA PRO A 71 -6.29 -14.06 -0.60
C PRO A 71 -7.36 -13.83 0.46
N GLU A 72 -7.00 -13.79 1.75
CA GLU A 72 -7.90 -13.46 2.86
C GLU A 72 -8.42 -12.03 2.78
N GLU A 73 -7.51 -11.05 2.62
CA GLU A 73 -7.91 -9.65 2.46
C GLU A 73 -8.80 -9.49 1.23
N ARG A 74 -8.44 -10.15 0.13
CA ARG A 74 -9.25 -10.14 -1.10
C ARG A 74 -10.62 -10.79 -0.88
N TYR A 75 -10.70 -11.85 -0.07
CA TYR A 75 -11.96 -12.50 0.30
C TYR A 75 -12.84 -11.58 1.16
N ALA A 76 -12.26 -10.89 2.14
CA ALA A 76 -12.97 -9.97 3.01
C ALA A 76 -13.64 -8.84 2.22
N ASP A 77 -12.90 -8.23 1.29
CA ASP A 77 -13.39 -7.18 0.39
C ASP A 77 -14.53 -7.67 -0.53
N MET A 78 -14.41 -8.88 -1.06
CA MET A 78 -15.46 -9.47 -1.90
C MET A 78 -16.70 -9.85 -1.09
N ARG A 79 -16.54 -10.30 0.16
CA ARG A 79 -17.65 -10.70 1.03
C ARG A 79 -18.50 -9.50 1.45
N SER A 80 -17.88 -8.38 1.81
CA SER A 80 -18.61 -7.16 2.18
C SER A 80 -19.42 -6.64 0.99
N SER A 81 -18.82 -6.62 -0.20
CA SER A 81 -19.46 -6.22 -1.45
C SER A 81 -20.59 -7.17 -1.87
N ALA A 82 -20.42 -8.49 -1.70
CA ALA A 82 -21.46 -9.46 -2.01
C ALA A 82 -22.69 -9.28 -1.11
N TRP A 83 -22.47 -9.02 0.18
CA TRP A 83 -23.54 -8.87 1.15
C TRP A 83 -24.38 -7.59 0.92
N THR A 84 -23.76 -6.49 0.49
CA THR A 84 -24.50 -5.28 0.13
C THR A 84 -25.39 -5.49 -1.10
N PHE A 85 -24.87 -6.12 -2.16
CA PHE A 85 -25.69 -6.41 -3.36
C PHE A 85 -26.86 -7.36 -3.06
N VAL A 86 -26.63 -8.40 -2.25
CA VAL A 86 -27.70 -9.35 -1.88
C VAL A 86 -28.73 -8.71 -0.95
N SER A 87 -28.31 -7.91 0.03
CA SER A 87 -29.24 -7.26 0.96
C SER A 87 -30.10 -6.22 0.25
N VAL A 88 -29.49 -5.30 -0.49
CA VAL A 88 -30.21 -4.25 -1.24
C VAL A 88 -31.08 -4.87 -2.33
N GLY A 89 -30.55 -5.82 -3.10
CA GLY A 89 -31.30 -6.55 -4.12
C GLY A 89 -32.48 -7.34 -3.55
N GLY A 90 -32.29 -8.02 -2.41
CA GLY A 90 -33.31 -8.81 -1.74
C GLY A 90 -34.43 -7.96 -1.15
N ILE A 91 -34.09 -6.89 -0.42
CA ILE A 91 -35.08 -5.95 0.12
C ILE A 91 -35.87 -5.30 -1.03
N GLY A 92 -35.18 -4.86 -2.08
CA GLY A 92 -35.83 -4.28 -3.26
C GLY A 92 -36.77 -5.26 -3.98
N LEU A 93 -36.36 -6.53 -4.13
CA LEU A 93 -37.22 -7.58 -4.69
C LEU A 93 -38.49 -7.80 -3.86
N VAL A 94 -38.36 -7.83 -2.53
CA VAL A 94 -39.51 -7.97 -1.62
C VAL A 94 -40.47 -6.79 -1.79
N ILE A 95 -39.97 -5.55 -1.74
CA ILE A 95 -40.79 -4.35 -1.94
C ILE A 95 -41.49 -4.38 -3.31
N MET A 96 -40.80 -4.82 -4.36
CA MET A 96 -41.40 -4.95 -5.70
C MET A 96 -42.48 -6.02 -5.76
N ILE A 97 -42.31 -7.16 -5.11
CA ILE A 97 -43.38 -8.18 -5.03
C ILE A 97 -44.60 -7.62 -4.28
N LEU A 98 -44.41 -6.91 -3.18
CA LEU A 98 -45.50 -6.27 -2.43
C LEU A 98 -46.23 -5.24 -3.30
N ALA A 99 -45.50 -4.48 -4.13
CA ALA A 99 -46.10 -3.53 -5.07
C ALA A 99 -46.96 -4.23 -6.13
N LEU A 100 -46.47 -5.34 -6.70
CA LEU A 100 -47.19 -6.12 -7.71
C LEU A 100 -48.46 -6.78 -7.15
N THR A 101 -48.45 -7.19 -5.88
CA THR A 101 -49.65 -7.73 -5.20
C THR A 101 -50.68 -6.67 -4.82
N GLY A 102 -50.40 -5.38 -5.09
CA GLY A 102 -51.30 -4.27 -4.78
C GLY A 102 -51.34 -3.88 -3.30
N VAL A 103 -50.49 -4.48 -2.45
CA VAL A 103 -50.36 -4.13 -1.03
C VAL A 103 -49.71 -2.75 -0.89
N LEU A 104 -48.76 -2.43 -1.77
CA LEU A 104 -48.01 -1.17 -1.77
C LEU A 104 -48.27 -0.45 -3.09
N THR A 105 -49.03 0.65 -3.05
CA THR A 105 -49.32 1.44 -4.25
C THR A 105 -48.27 2.53 -4.43
N PHE A 106 -47.67 2.56 -5.62
CA PHE A 106 -46.74 3.61 -6.01
C PHE A 106 -47.38 4.50 -7.08
N PRO A 107 -47.17 5.83 -7.05
CA PRO A 107 -47.73 6.76 -8.02
C PRO A 107 -46.93 6.76 -9.35
N PHE A 108 -46.47 5.60 -9.80
CA PHE A 108 -45.70 5.43 -11.02
C PHE A 108 -46.45 4.54 -12.01
N HIS A 109 -46.14 4.69 -13.30
CA HIS A 109 -46.70 3.85 -14.34
C HIS A 109 -46.11 2.43 -14.28
N ASP A 110 -46.85 1.43 -14.75
CA ASP A 110 -46.46 0.01 -14.68
C ASP A 110 -45.08 -0.26 -15.32
N PHE A 111 -44.72 0.46 -16.39
CA PHE A 111 -43.41 0.32 -17.03
C PHE A 111 -42.26 0.60 -16.07
N ALA A 112 -42.42 1.58 -15.15
CA ALA A 112 -41.37 1.96 -14.22
C ALA A 112 -41.17 0.89 -13.14
N LEU A 113 -42.25 0.24 -12.68
CA LEU A 113 -42.19 -0.87 -11.72
C LEU A 113 -41.48 -2.09 -12.30
N ILE A 114 -41.73 -2.41 -13.58
CA ILE A 114 -41.06 -3.52 -14.27
C ILE A 114 -39.55 -3.25 -14.39
N VAL A 115 -39.14 -2.03 -14.78
CA VAL A 115 -37.71 -1.68 -14.87
C VAL A 115 -37.04 -1.78 -13.51
N MET A 116 -37.68 -1.27 -12.44
CA MET A 116 -37.17 -1.35 -11.07
C MET A 116 -37.00 -2.81 -10.61
N LEU A 117 -37.98 -3.67 -10.89
CA LEU A 117 -37.89 -5.11 -10.60
C LEU A 117 -36.68 -5.75 -11.29
N LEU A 118 -36.45 -5.46 -12.57
CA LEU A 118 -35.32 -6.02 -13.32
C LEU A 118 -33.97 -5.57 -12.76
N LEU A 119 -33.85 -4.31 -12.33
CA LEU A 119 -32.64 -3.80 -11.69
C LEU A 119 -32.36 -4.51 -10.36
N PHE A 120 -33.37 -4.65 -9.49
CA PHE A 120 -33.21 -5.36 -8.22
C PHE A 120 -32.90 -6.85 -8.42
N ALA A 121 -33.53 -7.49 -9.41
CA ALA A 121 -33.22 -8.86 -9.79
C ALA A 121 -31.76 -8.99 -10.28
N GLY A 122 -31.27 -8.03 -11.06
CA GLY A 122 -29.88 -7.96 -11.51
C GLY A 122 -28.89 -7.85 -10.36
N PHE A 123 -29.14 -6.95 -9.40
CA PHE A 123 -28.29 -6.82 -8.20
C PHE A 123 -28.30 -8.08 -7.34
N PHE A 124 -29.47 -8.71 -7.17
CA PHE A 124 -29.57 -9.95 -6.41
C PHE A 124 -28.81 -11.09 -7.10
N ALA A 125 -28.92 -11.23 -8.43
CA ALA A 125 -28.17 -12.21 -9.21
C ALA A 125 -26.65 -11.97 -9.17
N GLY A 126 -26.21 -10.72 -9.36
CA GLY A 126 -24.80 -10.34 -9.24
C GLY A 126 -24.24 -10.61 -7.84
N GLY A 127 -25.03 -10.33 -6.80
CA GLY A 127 -24.71 -10.68 -5.42
C GLY A 127 -24.53 -12.19 -5.22
N MET A 128 -25.45 -13.01 -5.73
CA MET A 128 -25.35 -14.48 -5.66
C MET A 128 -24.08 -15.04 -6.34
N VAL A 129 -23.72 -14.52 -7.52
CA VAL A 129 -22.48 -14.91 -8.22
C VAL A 129 -21.25 -14.47 -7.43
N SER A 130 -21.26 -13.25 -6.87
CA SER A 130 -20.17 -12.74 -6.02
C SER A 130 -19.93 -13.63 -4.80
N PHE A 131 -21.00 -14.14 -4.16
CA PHE A 131 -20.89 -15.09 -3.06
C PHE A 131 -20.23 -16.41 -3.45
N GLN A 132 -20.49 -16.92 -4.67
CA GLN A 132 -19.82 -18.13 -5.14
C GLN A 132 -18.32 -17.91 -5.35
N SER A 133 -17.94 -16.77 -5.93
CA SER A 133 -16.54 -16.39 -6.10
C SER A 133 -15.85 -16.21 -4.74
N ALA A 134 -16.51 -15.58 -3.77
CA ALA A 134 -16.00 -15.45 -2.41
C ALA A 134 -15.78 -16.82 -1.75
N LYS A 135 -16.70 -17.78 -1.89
CA LYS A 135 -16.53 -19.14 -1.34
C LYS A 135 -15.27 -19.84 -1.88
N LYS A 136 -14.97 -19.68 -3.18
CA LYS A 136 -13.75 -20.23 -3.79
C LYS A 136 -12.48 -19.58 -3.22
N LEU A 137 -12.48 -18.25 -3.06
CA LEU A 137 -11.36 -17.53 -2.45
C LEU A 137 -11.11 -17.95 -1.00
N LYS A 138 -12.17 -18.22 -0.21
CA LYS A 138 -12.02 -18.69 1.16
C LYS A 138 -11.25 -20.01 1.25
N LEU A 139 -11.50 -20.94 0.33
CA LEU A 139 -10.80 -22.23 0.32
C LEU A 139 -9.33 -22.05 -0.07
N LEU A 140 -9.06 -21.21 -1.08
CA LEU A 140 -7.70 -20.87 -1.49
C LEU A 140 -6.92 -20.19 -0.36
N ALA A 141 -7.56 -19.25 0.33
CA ALA A 141 -7.01 -18.58 1.50
C ALA A 141 -6.62 -19.58 2.59
N ALA A 142 -7.48 -20.56 2.91
CA ALA A 142 -7.19 -21.56 3.92
C ALA A 142 -5.96 -22.43 3.57
N SER A 143 -5.80 -22.83 2.29
CA SER A 143 -4.60 -23.56 1.87
C SER A 143 -3.34 -22.70 1.89
N GLU A 144 -3.44 -21.41 1.58
CA GLU A 144 -2.31 -20.48 1.60
C GLU A 144 -1.89 -20.15 3.04
N HIS A 145 -2.84 -19.96 3.95
CA HIS A 145 -2.55 -19.81 5.37
C HIS A 145 -1.85 -21.02 5.97
N ALA A 146 -2.31 -22.23 5.65
CA ALA A 146 -1.64 -23.45 6.09
C ALA A 146 -0.21 -23.56 5.53
N PHE A 147 0.03 -23.07 4.31
CA PHE A 147 1.37 -23.02 3.73
C PHE A 147 2.26 -21.99 4.43
N ILE A 148 1.74 -20.78 4.67
CA ILE A 148 2.44 -19.73 5.42
C ILE A 148 2.84 -20.24 6.80
N GLU A 149 1.90 -20.81 7.55
CA GLU A 149 2.14 -21.40 8.87
C GLU A 149 3.24 -22.45 8.82
N LYS A 150 3.24 -23.32 7.80
CA LYS A 150 4.29 -24.31 7.59
C LYS A 150 5.68 -23.68 7.35
N VAL A 151 5.76 -22.63 6.54
CA VAL A 151 7.03 -21.94 6.24
C VAL A 151 7.53 -21.23 7.50
N THR A 152 6.65 -20.52 8.20
CA THR A 152 6.93 -19.84 9.48
C THR A 152 7.41 -20.82 10.55
N ASP A 153 6.71 -21.93 10.76
CA ASP A 153 7.09 -22.97 11.73
C ASP A 153 8.47 -23.56 11.43
N TRP A 154 8.74 -23.86 10.15
CA TRP A 154 10.04 -24.37 9.73
C TRP A 154 11.15 -23.32 9.94
N TYR A 155 10.89 -22.06 9.60
CA TYR A 155 11.87 -20.99 9.77
C TYR A 155 12.25 -20.80 11.24
N HIS A 156 11.27 -20.75 12.16
CA HIS A 156 11.58 -20.58 13.58
C HIS A 156 12.22 -21.82 14.23
N SER A 157 11.96 -23.03 13.71
CA SER A 157 12.53 -24.26 14.26
C SER A 157 13.94 -24.56 13.73
N GLU A 158 14.15 -24.45 12.42
CA GLU A 158 15.36 -24.86 11.72
C GLU A 158 16.02 -23.71 10.94
N GLY A 159 15.23 -22.90 10.24
CA GLY A 159 15.75 -21.89 9.31
C GLY A 159 16.56 -20.78 9.97
N ILE A 160 16.14 -20.29 11.14
CA ILE A 160 16.85 -19.24 11.90
C ILE A 160 18.23 -19.70 12.39
N ARG A 161 18.44 -21.02 12.49
CA ARG A 161 19.69 -21.63 12.95
C ARG A 161 20.63 -21.95 11.81
N ALA A 162 20.22 -21.70 10.57
CA ALA A 162 21.05 -21.95 9.42
C ALA A 162 22.33 -21.10 9.46
N GLU A 163 23.43 -21.68 8.96
CA GLU A 163 24.72 -21.02 8.89
C GLU A 163 24.62 -19.70 8.10
N ALA A 164 23.85 -19.69 7.02
CA ALA A 164 23.61 -18.50 6.20
C ALA A 164 23.01 -17.32 6.98
N VAL A 165 22.22 -17.55 8.03
CA VAL A 165 21.58 -16.50 8.86
C VAL A 165 22.42 -16.18 10.11
N THR A 166 23.15 -17.16 10.65
CA THR A 166 23.94 -17.02 11.89
C THR A 166 25.36 -16.50 11.65
N ALA A 167 25.89 -16.66 10.43
CA ALA A 167 27.23 -16.18 10.04
C ALA A 167 27.26 -14.69 9.65
N LEU A 168 26.13 -13.96 9.74
CA LEU A 168 26.10 -12.55 9.42
C LEU A 168 26.92 -11.71 10.42
N ASP A 169 27.65 -10.75 9.86
CA ASP A 169 28.44 -9.81 10.65
C ASP A 169 27.53 -8.73 11.27
N VAL A 170 27.33 -8.85 12.58
CA VAL A 170 26.49 -7.96 13.39
C VAL A 170 27.13 -6.56 13.58
N SER A 171 28.38 -6.36 13.15
CA SER A 171 29.06 -5.06 13.24
C SER A 171 28.72 -4.09 12.11
N LEU A 172 27.99 -4.55 11.08
CA LEU A 172 27.58 -3.71 9.96
C LEU A 172 26.54 -2.66 10.39
N PRO A 173 26.44 -1.54 9.64
CA PRO A 173 25.29 -0.63 9.73
C PRO A 173 23.97 -1.39 9.58
N GLU A 174 22.96 -0.97 10.32
CA GLU A 174 21.65 -1.64 10.44
C GLU A 174 21.00 -1.92 9.07
N GLU A 175 21.04 -0.96 8.15
CA GLU A 175 20.49 -1.11 6.79
C GLU A 175 21.16 -2.23 6.00
N LEU A 176 22.49 -2.33 6.09
CA LEU A 176 23.25 -3.36 5.38
C LEU A 176 23.08 -4.73 6.03
N PHE A 177 22.99 -4.78 7.37
CA PHE A 177 22.66 -6.01 8.08
C PHE A 177 21.29 -6.54 7.66
N TYR A 178 20.28 -5.68 7.61
CA TYR A 178 18.94 -6.03 7.14
C TYR A 178 18.95 -6.60 5.71
N LEU A 179 19.59 -5.91 4.76
CA LEU A 179 19.66 -6.35 3.37
C LEU A 179 20.33 -7.72 3.22
N ARG A 180 21.47 -7.92 3.89
CA ARG A 180 22.19 -9.20 3.87
C ARG A 180 21.38 -10.33 4.48
N ARG A 181 20.66 -10.03 5.56
CA ARG A 181 19.81 -11.01 6.23
C ARG A 181 18.63 -11.38 5.34
N TYR A 182 17.99 -10.38 4.72
CA TYR A 182 16.90 -10.59 3.78
C TYR A 182 17.31 -11.49 2.62
N GLU A 183 18.50 -11.26 2.03
CA GLU A 183 19.06 -12.13 0.98
C GLU A 183 19.23 -13.57 1.47
N ALA A 184 19.89 -13.76 2.62
CA ALA A 184 20.14 -15.08 3.19
C ALA A 184 18.83 -15.83 3.52
N VAL A 185 17.86 -15.16 4.13
CA VAL A 185 16.54 -15.72 4.44
C VAL A 185 15.76 -16.03 3.17
N SER A 186 15.81 -15.15 2.17
CA SER A 186 15.12 -15.35 0.89
C SER A 186 15.66 -16.57 0.15
N GLU A 187 16.97 -16.74 0.10
CA GLU A 187 17.61 -17.90 -0.55
C GLU A 187 17.28 -19.20 0.20
N LEU A 188 17.35 -19.18 1.52
CA LEU A 188 17.06 -20.33 2.37
C LEU A 188 15.61 -20.82 2.23
N ILE A 189 14.63 -19.90 2.21
CA ILE A 189 13.23 -20.26 2.00
C ILE A 189 13.03 -20.79 0.58
N ARG A 190 13.69 -20.20 -0.43
CA ARG A 190 13.58 -20.62 -1.83
C ARG A 190 14.16 -22.02 -2.05
N GLU A 191 15.22 -22.39 -1.35
CA GLU A 191 15.78 -23.74 -1.38
C GLU A 191 14.85 -24.77 -0.74
N HIS A 192 14.28 -24.46 0.42
CA HIS A 192 13.42 -25.39 1.15
C HIS A 192 11.99 -25.50 0.57
N PHE A 193 11.50 -24.42 -0.03
CA PHE A 193 10.17 -24.31 -0.62
C PHE A 193 10.24 -23.77 -2.06
N PRO A 194 10.64 -24.59 -3.05
CA PRO A 194 10.83 -24.14 -4.43
C PRO A 194 9.54 -23.70 -5.13
N ASP A 195 8.37 -24.14 -4.65
CA ASP A 195 7.05 -23.78 -5.18
C ASP A 195 6.48 -22.47 -4.58
N ILE A 196 7.24 -21.75 -3.75
CA ILE A 196 6.78 -20.51 -3.13
C ILE A 196 6.56 -19.40 -4.18
N GLN A 197 5.47 -18.66 -4.04
CA GLN A 197 5.22 -17.49 -4.89
C GLN A 197 6.20 -16.36 -4.53
N GLU A 198 6.78 -15.69 -5.53
CA GLU A 198 7.78 -14.62 -5.29
C GLU A 198 7.24 -13.49 -4.41
N ASP A 199 5.99 -13.07 -4.62
CA ASP A 199 5.35 -12.04 -3.80
C ASP A 199 5.24 -12.48 -2.32
N LEU A 200 4.98 -13.76 -2.07
CA LEU A 200 4.87 -14.32 -0.73
C LEU A 200 6.25 -14.52 -0.08
N LEU A 201 7.24 -14.97 -0.85
CA LEU A 201 8.63 -15.08 -0.42
C LEU A 201 9.15 -13.74 0.07
N ASN A 202 8.98 -12.69 -0.73
CA ASN A 202 9.44 -11.35 -0.39
C ASN A 202 8.78 -10.83 0.89
N LYS A 203 7.47 -11.08 1.05
CA LYS A 203 6.76 -10.73 2.28
C LYS A 203 7.34 -11.47 3.50
N LEU A 204 7.44 -12.80 3.43
CA LEU A 204 7.91 -13.60 4.57
C LEU A 204 9.36 -13.29 4.92
N ALA A 205 10.23 -13.10 3.93
CA ALA A 205 11.62 -12.72 4.17
C ALA A 205 11.73 -11.34 4.85
N SER A 206 10.87 -10.38 4.48
CA SER A 206 10.76 -9.08 5.16
C SER A 206 10.30 -9.27 6.61
N ASP A 207 9.18 -9.97 6.82
CA ASP A 207 8.58 -10.21 8.14
C ASP A 207 9.60 -10.85 9.10
N PHE A 208 10.32 -11.88 8.65
CA PHE A 208 11.34 -12.57 9.45
C PHE A 208 12.60 -11.75 9.76
N CYS A 209 12.90 -10.73 8.96
CA CYS A 209 14.01 -9.82 9.23
C CYS A 209 13.62 -8.71 10.22
N GLU A 210 12.35 -8.29 10.24
CA GLU A 210 11.83 -7.30 11.19
C GLU A 210 11.65 -7.86 12.61
N GLU A 211 11.36 -9.16 12.75
CA GLU A 211 11.04 -9.79 14.04
C GLU A 211 12.22 -10.02 15.00
N ALA A 212 13.46 -9.75 14.60
CA ALA A 212 14.64 -10.28 15.29
C ALA A 212 15.80 -9.30 15.38
#